data_AF-A0A958DFI9-F1
#
_entry.id   AF-A0A958DFI9-F1
#
_cell.length_a   1.000
_cell.length_b   1.000
_cell.length_c   1.000
_cell.angle_alpha   90.00
_cell.angle_beta   90.00
_cell.angle_gamma   90.00
#
_symmetry.space_group_name_H-M   'P 1'
#
loop_
_entity.id
_entity.type
_entity.pdbx_description
1 polymer ?
#
loop_
_entity_poly.entity_id
_entity_poly.type
_entity_poly.pdbx_seq_one_letter_code
_entity_poly.pdbx_strand_id
1 'polypeptide(L)'
;VKALQQGNHIVAMTGDGVNDAPALKQADVGIAVSGATDAARAAAALVLTEPGLSVITHAMEESRRIFERMTSYIIYRIAMTIDIMLFVVLASIVFGFFPLTAIMLVALALLDDVPIMTIAYDNTLPDPQPVRWNPERTFAVSIVLGLLAVAQSFGLLALGMKVLHLDGAHLQTMLFLQLLVGGHLLLLLTRTPKAFWARPYPSWQLLAAVVGTQLLGVLMCGFGWLVPALPWHLIGWVWVYNLVWMIVQDGVKWVTYRVINQRANGETTRPSFRQLVTALENG
;
A
#
# COMPACT_ATOMS: atom_id res chain seq x y z
N VAL A 1 4.42 30.99 14.07
CA VAL A 1 4.86 29.63 13.70
C VAL A 1 5.12 28.75 14.94
N LYS A 2 6.16 29.00 15.74
CA LYS A 2 6.53 28.15 16.90
C LYS A 2 5.38 27.87 17.88
N ALA A 3 4.57 28.86 18.23
CA ALA A 3 3.44 28.67 19.14
C ALA A 3 2.39 27.66 18.60
N LEU A 4 2.11 27.68 17.28
CA LEU A 4 1.20 26.72 16.65
C LEU A 4 1.81 25.30 16.60
N GLN A 5 3.12 25.20 16.33
CA GLN A 5 3.85 23.94 16.36
C GLN A 5 3.87 23.34 17.78
N GLN A 6 4.08 24.17 18.81
CA GLN A 6 3.99 23.76 20.22
C GLN A 6 2.57 23.29 20.61
N GLY A 7 1.55 23.79 19.92
CA GLY A 7 0.18 23.29 20.00
C GLY A 7 -0.07 21.96 19.26
N ASN A 8 0.99 21.28 18.79
CA ASN A 8 0.91 20.06 18.01
C ASN A 8 0.08 20.24 16.71
N HIS A 9 0.20 21.38 16.04
CA HIS A 9 -0.32 21.58 14.69
C HIS A 9 0.80 21.39 13.65
N ILE A 10 0.44 20.90 12.47
CA ILE A 10 1.31 20.95 11.28
C ILE A 10 1.08 22.30 10.63
N VAL A 11 2.12 23.12 10.51
CA VAL A 11 2.02 24.53 10.14
C VAL A 11 2.66 24.76 8.79
N ALA A 12 1.84 25.15 7.81
CA ALA A 12 2.31 25.77 6.59
C ALA A 12 2.30 27.30 6.75
N MET A 13 3.30 27.98 6.20
CA MET A 13 3.36 29.45 6.19
C MET A 13 3.61 29.96 4.78
N THR A 14 2.88 31.00 4.39
CA THR A 14 3.11 31.72 3.14
C THR A 14 3.88 33.02 3.39
N GLY A 15 4.75 33.42 2.46
CA GLY A 15 5.51 34.67 2.55
C GLY A 15 6.01 35.14 1.19
N ASP A 16 6.39 36.40 1.11
CA ASP A 16 6.83 37.07 -0.12
C ASP A 16 8.18 37.81 0.06
N GLY A 17 8.48 38.26 1.28
CA GLY A 17 9.61 39.12 1.57
C GLY A 17 10.78 38.43 2.28
N VAL A 18 11.92 39.12 2.30
CA VAL A 18 13.13 38.72 3.04
C VAL A 18 12.83 38.55 4.54
N ASN A 19 11.91 39.36 5.06
CA ASN A 19 11.49 39.31 6.47
C ASN A 19 10.74 38.03 6.83
N ASP A 20 10.09 37.39 5.85
CA ASP A 20 9.37 36.13 6.06
C ASP A 20 10.29 34.92 6.04
N ALA A 21 11.51 35.06 5.50
CA ALA A 21 12.44 33.94 5.30
C ALA A 21 12.72 33.12 6.59
N PRO A 22 12.94 33.73 7.78
CA PRO A 22 13.11 32.95 9.02
C PRO A 22 11.87 32.15 9.39
N ALA A 23 10.68 32.68 9.11
CA ALA A 23 9.42 32.06 9.48
C ALA A 23 8.99 30.99 8.47
N LEU A 24 9.24 31.20 7.17
CA LEU A 24 9.14 30.20 6.11
C LEU A 24 10.02 28.98 6.39
N LYS A 25 11.27 29.20 6.81
CA LYS A 25 12.21 28.14 7.19
C LYS A 25 11.83 27.40 8.46
N GLN A 26 11.13 28.07 9.39
CA GLN A 26 10.69 27.49 10.66
C GLN A 26 9.40 26.67 10.52
N ALA A 27 8.57 26.98 9.53
CA ALA A 27 7.31 26.26 9.28
C ALA A 27 7.59 24.81 8.84
N ASP A 28 6.64 23.92 9.06
CA ASP A 28 6.73 22.54 8.56
C ASP A 28 6.77 22.52 7.03
N VAL A 29 6.05 23.47 6.40
CA VAL A 29 6.15 23.78 4.97
C VAL A 29 6.12 25.31 4.77
N GLY A 30 7.26 25.90 4.38
CA GLY A 30 7.32 27.27 3.90
C GLY A 30 6.90 27.36 2.43
N ILE A 31 6.00 28.30 2.09
CA ILE A 31 5.47 28.53 0.75
C ILE A 31 5.79 29.96 0.31
N ALA A 32 6.64 30.13 -0.69
CA ALA A 32 6.88 31.42 -1.32
C ALA A 32 5.82 31.67 -2.39
N VAL A 33 5.15 32.82 -2.35
CA VAL A 33 4.13 33.19 -3.34
C VAL A 33 4.75 33.58 -4.69
N SER A 34 3.93 33.62 -5.75
CA SER A 34 4.41 34.08 -7.06
C SER A 34 4.89 35.52 -6.98
N GLY A 35 6.08 35.80 -7.52
CA GLY A 35 6.74 37.10 -7.41
C GLY A 35 7.49 37.37 -6.10
N ALA A 36 7.59 36.37 -5.20
CA ALA A 36 8.37 36.50 -3.96
C ALA A 36 9.86 36.79 -4.22
N THR A 37 10.48 37.48 -3.27
CA THR A 37 11.92 37.79 -3.28
C THR A 37 12.78 36.52 -3.33
N ASP A 38 13.99 36.62 -3.89
CA ASP A 38 14.95 35.50 -3.94
C ASP A 38 15.23 34.89 -2.58
N ALA A 39 15.29 35.73 -1.53
CA ALA A 39 15.47 35.26 -0.16
C ALA A 39 14.29 34.43 0.34
N ALA A 40 13.04 34.85 0.06
CA ALA A 40 11.85 34.09 0.42
C ALA A 40 11.78 32.76 -0.36
N ARG A 41 12.08 32.78 -1.67
CA ARG A 41 12.13 31.57 -2.51
C ARG A 41 13.19 30.58 -2.04
N ALA A 42 14.38 31.07 -1.64
CA ALA A 42 15.45 30.23 -1.12
C ALA A 42 15.14 29.65 0.27
N ALA A 43 14.27 30.29 1.06
CA ALA A 43 13.87 29.83 2.38
C ALA A 43 12.65 28.88 2.36
N ALA A 44 11.83 28.93 1.32
CA ALA A 44 10.62 28.13 1.18
C ALA A 44 10.90 26.71 0.64
N ALA A 45 10.07 25.76 1.04
CA ALA A 45 10.06 24.39 0.50
C ALA A 45 9.24 24.27 -0.79
N LEU A 46 8.30 25.21 -1.01
CA LEU A 46 7.43 25.25 -2.18
C LEU A 46 7.36 26.68 -2.72
N VAL A 47 7.50 26.85 -4.03
CA VAL A 47 7.41 28.15 -4.71
C VAL A 47 6.23 28.12 -5.66
N LEU A 48 5.26 29.02 -5.45
CA LEU A 48 4.10 29.14 -6.33
C LEU A 48 4.50 29.86 -7.61
N THR A 49 4.22 29.25 -8.75
CA THR A 49 4.41 29.87 -10.07
C THR A 49 3.24 30.78 -10.42
N GLU A 50 2.06 30.50 -9.87
CA GLU A 50 0.83 31.25 -10.09
C GLU A 50 0.37 31.95 -8.80
N PRO A 51 -0.21 33.16 -8.89
CA PRO A 51 -0.76 33.85 -7.73
C PRO A 51 -2.09 33.22 -7.29
N GLY A 52 -2.42 33.36 -6.00
CA GLY A 52 -3.73 33.03 -5.46
C GLY A 52 -3.74 31.89 -4.43
N LEU A 53 -4.65 32.01 -3.46
CA LEU A 53 -4.87 31.00 -2.41
C LEU A 53 -5.41 29.67 -2.95
N SER A 54 -6.09 29.70 -4.11
CA SER A 54 -6.62 28.51 -4.79
C SER A 54 -5.52 27.50 -5.14
N VAL A 55 -4.32 27.97 -5.50
CA VAL A 55 -3.17 27.12 -5.82
C VAL A 55 -2.73 26.33 -4.58
N ILE A 56 -2.75 26.97 -3.41
CA ILE A 56 -2.39 26.32 -2.14
C ILE A 56 -3.43 25.25 -1.79
N THR A 57 -4.72 25.55 -1.90
CA THR A 57 -5.78 24.57 -1.64
C THR A 57 -5.69 23.38 -2.59
N HIS A 58 -5.39 23.61 -3.87
CA HIS A 58 -5.20 22.53 -4.84
C HIS A 58 -3.97 21.67 -4.51
N ALA A 59 -2.85 22.29 -4.15
CA ALA A 59 -1.65 21.59 -3.72
C ALA A 59 -1.90 20.74 -2.45
N MET A 60 -2.69 21.24 -1.50
CA MET A 60 -3.08 20.49 -0.31
C MET A 60 -3.95 19.27 -0.65
N GLU A 61 -4.91 19.41 -1.56
CA GLU A 61 -5.75 18.28 -2.02
C GLU A 61 -4.90 17.20 -2.71
N GLU A 62 -4.00 17.60 -3.61
CA GLU A 62 -3.16 16.65 -4.33
C GLU A 62 -2.15 15.96 -3.39
N SER A 63 -1.59 16.69 -2.43
CA SER A 63 -0.74 16.11 -1.38
C SER A 63 -1.45 15.00 -0.61
N ARG A 64 -2.75 15.19 -0.26
CA ARG A 64 -3.54 14.14 0.40
C ARG A 64 -3.80 12.94 -0.51
N ARG A 65 -4.03 13.15 -1.81
CA ARG A 65 -4.16 12.03 -2.77
C ARG A 65 -2.88 11.21 -2.87
N ILE A 66 -1.73 11.88 -2.96
CA ILE A 66 -0.41 11.24 -2.97
C ILE A 66 -0.21 10.46 -1.67
N PHE A 67 -0.57 11.03 -0.52
CA PHE A 67 -0.45 10.37 0.77
C PHE A 67 -1.26 9.06 0.86
N GLU A 68 -2.50 9.04 0.37
CA GLU A 68 -3.34 7.83 0.32
C GLU A 68 -2.75 6.75 -0.62
N ARG A 69 -2.26 7.16 -1.80
CA ARG A 69 -1.59 6.24 -2.75
C ARG A 69 -0.33 5.63 -2.12
N MET A 70 0.47 6.46 -1.45
CA MET A 70 1.68 6.02 -0.75
C MET A 70 1.36 5.06 0.40
N THR A 71 0.30 5.31 1.17
CA THR A 71 -0.13 4.41 2.24
C THR A 71 -0.54 3.05 1.67
N SER A 72 -1.30 3.03 0.57
CA SER A 72 -1.71 1.81 -0.12
C SER A 72 -0.50 1.02 -0.66
N TYR A 73 0.46 1.72 -1.25
CA TYR A 73 1.73 1.14 -1.71
C TYR A 73 2.53 0.51 -0.57
N ILE A 74 2.66 1.20 0.57
CA ILE A 74 3.40 0.69 1.73
C ILE A 74 2.75 -0.59 2.26
N ILE A 75 1.42 -0.61 2.38
CA ILE A 75 0.70 -1.79 2.86
C ILE A 75 0.94 -2.99 1.95
N TYR A 76 0.75 -2.78 0.64
CA TYR A 76 1.00 -3.80 -0.37
C TYR A 76 2.45 -4.33 -0.31
N ARG A 77 3.43 -3.42 -0.34
CA ARG A 77 4.85 -3.79 -0.42
C ARG A 77 5.27 -4.59 0.81
N ILE A 78 4.86 -4.18 2.01
CA ILE A 78 5.16 -4.92 3.24
C ILE A 78 4.50 -6.29 3.23
N ALA A 79 3.21 -6.38 2.88
CA ALA A 79 2.48 -7.65 2.85
C ALA A 79 3.11 -8.65 1.86
N MET A 80 3.44 -8.20 0.64
CA MET A 80 4.11 -9.02 -0.38
C MET A 80 5.51 -9.46 0.04
N THR A 81 6.28 -8.57 0.66
CA THR A 81 7.62 -8.94 1.16
C THR A 81 7.52 -10.01 2.25
N ILE A 82 6.54 -9.90 3.16
CA ILE A 82 6.27 -10.93 4.17
C ILE A 82 5.93 -12.27 3.49
N ASP A 83 5.02 -12.25 2.51
CA ASP A 83 4.60 -13.46 1.79
C ASP A 83 5.78 -14.14 1.10
N ILE A 84 6.43 -13.46 0.15
CA ILE A 84 7.53 -14.03 -0.63
C ILE A 84 8.65 -14.52 0.29
N MET A 85 9.07 -13.71 1.27
CA MET A 85 10.19 -14.06 2.14
C MET A 85 9.84 -15.25 3.04
N LEU A 86 8.73 -15.19 3.77
CA LEU A 86 8.37 -16.28 4.68
C LEU A 86 8.00 -17.55 3.92
N PHE A 87 7.24 -17.44 2.83
CA PHE A 87 6.87 -18.59 2.03
C PHE A 87 8.09 -19.26 1.41
N VAL A 88 8.95 -18.53 0.70
CA VAL A 88 10.12 -19.11 0.02
C VAL A 88 11.09 -19.72 1.03
N VAL A 89 11.42 -19.01 2.11
CA VAL A 89 12.37 -19.47 3.11
C VAL A 89 11.82 -20.68 3.87
N LEU A 90 10.61 -20.57 4.42
CA LEU A 90 10.03 -21.65 5.24
C LEU A 90 9.71 -22.87 4.39
N ALA A 91 9.21 -22.71 3.16
CA ALA A 91 8.96 -23.86 2.29
C ALA A 91 10.25 -24.58 1.93
N SER A 92 11.34 -23.83 1.68
CA SER A 92 12.66 -24.42 1.39
C SER A 92 13.21 -25.23 2.56
N ILE A 93 13.07 -24.71 3.79
CA ILE A 93 13.55 -25.39 5.01
C ILE A 93 12.70 -26.63 5.32
N VAL A 94 11.37 -26.52 5.22
CA VAL A 94 10.45 -27.57 5.66
C VAL A 94 10.32 -28.70 4.63
N PHE A 95 10.27 -28.37 3.34
CA PHE A 95 10.05 -29.35 2.27
C PHE A 95 11.33 -29.74 1.52
N GLY A 96 12.46 -29.10 1.79
CA GLY A 96 13.76 -29.45 1.22
C GLY A 96 13.91 -29.15 -0.28
N PHE A 97 13.02 -28.33 -0.86
CA PHE A 97 13.11 -27.87 -2.24
C PHE A 97 12.75 -26.40 -2.36
N PHE A 98 13.30 -25.71 -3.36
CA PHE A 98 12.99 -24.30 -3.60
C PHE A 98 11.63 -24.16 -4.31
N PRO A 99 10.64 -23.46 -3.74
CA PRO A 99 9.31 -23.32 -4.34
C PRO A 99 9.30 -22.43 -5.58
N LEU A 100 10.32 -21.59 -5.74
CA LEU A 100 10.55 -20.75 -6.91
C LEU A 100 12.02 -20.82 -7.30
N THR A 101 12.27 -20.81 -8.60
CA THR A 101 13.63 -20.65 -9.14
C THR A 101 14.03 -19.18 -9.16
N ALA A 102 15.34 -18.89 -9.26
CA ALA A 102 15.84 -17.52 -9.35
C ALA A 102 15.24 -16.76 -10.54
N ILE A 103 15.08 -17.42 -11.70
CA ILE A 103 14.49 -16.80 -12.89
C ILE A 103 13.00 -16.50 -12.71
N MET A 104 12.26 -17.34 -11.98
CA MET A 104 10.87 -17.08 -11.62
C MET A 104 10.75 -15.88 -10.68
N LEU A 105 11.65 -15.73 -9.70
CA LEU A 105 11.67 -14.57 -8.82
C LEU A 105 11.95 -13.27 -9.57
N VAL A 106 12.89 -13.29 -10.53
CA VAL A 106 13.17 -12.13 -11.39
C VAL A 106 11.97 -11.82 -12.28
N ALA A 107 11.34 -12.83 -12.89
CA ALA A 107 10.15 -12.63 -13.71
C ALA A 107 8.98 -12.06 -12.88
N LEU A 108 8.77 -12.56 -11.67
CA LEU A 108 7.75 -12.07 -10.73
C LEU A 108 7.98 -10.59 -10.42
N ALA A 109 9.21 -10.22 -10.03
CA ALA A 109 9.55 -8.83 -9.73
C ALA A 109 9.29 -7.88 -10.91
N LEU A 110 9.66 -8.28 -12.13
CA LEU A 110 9.44 -7.48 -13.34
C LEU A 110 7.94 -7.32 -13.67
N LEU A 111 7.16 -8.39 -13.51
CA LEU A 111 5.72 -8.35 -13.78
C LEU A 111 4.96 -7.54 -12.73
N ASP A 112 5.40 -7.57 -11.47
CA ASP A 112 4.79 -6.81 -10.37
C ASP A 112 5.12 -5.32 -10.44
N ASP A 113 6.32 -4.94 -10.88
CA ASP A 113 6.75 -3.53 -10.89
C ASP A 113 5.91 -2.65 -11.82
N VAL A 114 5.38 -3.19 -12.92
CA VAL A 114 4.55 -2.44 -13.87
C VAL A 114 3.25 -1.95 -13.22
N PRO A 115 2.39 -2.80 -12.63
CA PRO A 115 1.24 -2.35 -11.84
C PRO A 115 1.61 -1.42 -10.68
N ILE A 116 2.72 -1.68 -9.98
CA ILE A 116 3.14 -0.86 -8.84
C ILE A 116 3.39 0.59 -9.26
N MET A 117 4.05 0.83 -10.39
CA MET A 117 4.26 2.17 -10.91
C MET A 117 2.93 2.89 -11.23
N THR A 118 1.91 2.15 -11.67
CA THR A 118 0.61 2.73 -11.99
C THR A 118 -0.23 3.11 -10.76
N ILE A 119 0.12 2.66 -9.55
CA ILE A 119 -0.50 3.12 -8.29
C ILE A 119 -0.41 4.64 -8.14
N ALA A 120 0.66 5.27 -8.66
CA ALA A 120 0.83 6.72 -8.66
C ALA A 120 -0.31 7.47 -9.37
N TYR A 121 -1.00 6.82 -10.30
CA TYR A 121 -2.12 7.37 -11.09
C TYR A 121 -3.48 6.83 -10.63
N ASP A 122 -3.54 6.11 -9.52
CA ASP A 122 -4.78 5.48 -9.09
C ASP A 122 -5.81 6.50 -8.55
N ASN A 123 -7.09 6.17 -8.69
CA ASN A 123 -8.16 6.99 -8.14
C ASN A 123 -8.27 6.76 -6.64
N THR A 124 -7.96 7.78 -5.85
CA THR A 124 -8.13 7.80 -4.39
C THR A 124 -9.09 8.89 -3.96
N LEU A 125 -9.82 8.66 -2.87
CA LEU A 125 -10.68 9.65 -2.23
C LEU A 125 -9.91 10.24 -1.06
N PRO A 126 -9.31 11.44 -1.20
CA PRO A 126 -8.56 12.07 -0.12
C PRO A 126 -9.51 12.43 1.03
N ASP A 127 -9.03 12.28 2.27
CA ASP A 127 -9.81 12.70 3.44
C ASP A 127 -10.01 14.23 3.43
N PRO A 128 -11.24 14.73 3.67
CA PRO A 128 -11.50 16.17 3.77
C PRO A 128 -10.78 16.82 4.96
N GLN A 129 -10.35 16.05 5.96
CA GLN A 129 -9.58 16.56 7.10
C GLN A 129 -8.06 16.36 6.91
N PRO A 130 -7.22 17.14 7.63
CA PRO A 130 -5.78 16.91 7.65
C PRO A 130 -5.45 15.50 8.15
N VAL A 131 -4.71 14.74 7.34
CA VAL A 131 -4.31 13.37 7.67
C VAL A 131 -2.93 13.37 8.33
N ARG A 132 -2.77 12.54 9.37
CA ARG A 132 -1.46 12.17 9.91
C ARG A 132 -1.19 10.71 9.63
N TRP A 133 0.07 10.41 9.29
CA TRP A 133 0.46 9.02 9.13
C TRP A 133 0.35 8.28 10.46
N ASN A 134 -0.37 7.17 10.45
CA ASN A 134 -0.46 6.23 11.56
C ASN A 134 0.34 4.97 11.18
N PRO A 135 1.62 4.88 11.60
CA PRO A 135 2.47 3.74 11.26
C PRO A 135 1.95 2.44 11.87
N GLU A 136 1.43 2.47 13.10
CA GLU A 136 0.91 1.29 13.79
C GLU A 136 -0.23 0.62 13.01
N ARG A 137 -1.21 1.42 12.55
CA ARG A 137 -2.29 0.92 11.68
C ARG A 137 -1.75 0.35 10.38
N THR A 138 -0.81 1.06 9.75
CA THR A 138 -0.22 0.67 8.46
C THR A 138 0.49 -0.68 8.60
N PHE A 139 1.37 -0.84 9.59
CA PHE A 139 2.09 -2.08 9.85
C PHE A 139 1.16 -3.22 10.25
N ALA A 140 0.18 -2.97 11.15
CA ALA A 140 -0.74 -4.00 11.60
C ALA A 140 -1.55 -4.61 10.44
N VAL A 141 -2.13 -3.77 9.56
CA VAL A 141 -2.86 -4.25 8.38
C VAL A 141 -1.94 -5.01 7.43
N SER A 142 -0.72 -4.49 7.21
CA SER A 142 0.26 -5.14 6.32
C SER A 142 0.68 -6.53 6.81
N ILE A 143 0.92 -6.68 8.11
CA ILE A 143 1.32 -7.95 8.72
C ILE A 143 0.18 -8.95 8.64
N VAL A 144 -1.06 -8.55 8.97
CA VAL A 144 -2.22 -9.44 8.89
C VAL A 144 -2.44 -9.93 7.47
N LEU A 145 -2.40 -9.04 6.48
CA LEU A 145 -2.55 -9.41 5.08
C LEU A 145 -1.39 -10.28 4.58
N GLY A 146 -0.15 -9.95 4.96
CA GLY A 146 1.03 -10.75 4.62
C GLY A 146 0.96 -12.17 5.17
N LEU A 147 0.55 -12.34 6.43
CA LEU A 147 0.38 -13.68 7.03
C LEU A 147 -0.77 -14.48 6.39
N LEU A 148 -1.84 -13.81 5.96
CA LEU A 148 -2.89 -14.48 5.17
C LEU A 148 -2.38 -14.90 3.80
N ALA A 149 -1.58 -14.07 3.13
CA ALA A 149 -0.95 -14.41 1.87
C ALA A 149 0.00 -15.61 2.03
N VAL A 150 0.80 -15.66 3.11
CA VAL A 150 1.61 -16.84 3.46
C VAL A 150 0.74 -18.10 3.61
N ALA A 151 -0.37 -18.00 4.34
CA ALA A 151 -1.29 -19.12 4.52
C ALA A 151 -1.92 -19.58 3.20
N GLN A 152 -2.24 -18.65 2.30
CA GLN A 152 -2.68 -18.92 0.94
C GLN A 152 -1.58 -19.65 0.13
N SER A 153 -0.35 -19.15 0.14
CA SER A 153 0.78 -19.75 -0.59
C SER A 153 1.06 -21.19 -0.11
N PHE A 154 1.09 -21.41 1.22
CA PHE A 154 1.22 -22.76 1.79
C PHE A 154 0.01 -23.65 1.53
N GLY A 155 -1.20 -23.08 1.52
CA GLY A 155 -2.42 -23.79 1.19
C GLY A 155 -2.37 -24.35 -0.23
N LEU A 156 -1.95 -23.53 -1.21
CA LEU A 156 -1.81 -23.99 -2.58
C LEU A 156 -0.68 -25.01 -2.75
N LEU A 157 0.45 -24.80 -2.09
CA LEU A 157 1.55 -25.76 -2.03
C LEU A 157 1.06 -27.14 -1.54
N ALA A 158 0.30 -27.16 -0.43
CA ALA A 158 -0.24 -28.40 0.12
C ALA A 158 -1.23 -29.09 -0.83
N LEU A 159 -2.09 -28.33 -1.53
CA LEU A 159 -2.99 -28.87 -2.55
C LEU A 159 -2.24 -29.44 -3.75
N GLY A 160 -1.21 -28.73 -4.23
CA GLY A 160 -0.35 -29.17 -5.33
C GLY A 160 0.35 -30.49 -5.04
N MET A 161 0.88 -30.65 -3.82
CA MET A 161 1.56 -31.88 -3.41
C MET A 161 0.60 -33.03 -3.06
N LYS A 162 -0.43 -32.78 -2.23
CA LYS A 162 -1.26 -33.86 -1.64
C LYS A 162 -2.46 -34.28 -2.49
N VAL A 163 -3.02 -33.35 -3.28
CA VAL A 163 -4.25 -33.60 -4.03
C VAL A 163 -3.91 -33.80 -5.51
N LEU A 164 -3.17 -32.85 -6.07
CA LEU A 164 -2.84 -32.84 -7.50
C LEU A 164 -1.63 -33.72 -7.85
N HIS A 165 -0.83 -34.12 -6.86
CA HIS A 165 0.37 -34.96 -7.03
C HIS A 165 1.30 -34.46 -8.14
N LEU A 166 1.47 -33.14 -8.22
CA LEU A 166 2.33 -32.52 -9.21
C LEU A 166 3.80 -32.82 -8.93
N ASP A 167 4.57 -32.99 -10.00
CA ASP A 167 6.03 -32.99 -9.95
C ASP A 167 6.58 -31.59 -9.60
N GLY A 168 7.83 -31.56 -9.17
CA GLY A 168 8.45 -30.33 -8.66
C GLY A 168 8.42 -29.17 -9.66
N ALA A 169 8.58 -29.44 -10.97
CA ALA A 169 8.62 -28.41 -12.00
C ALA A 169 7.24 -27.73 -12.20
N HIS A 170 6.18 -28.53 -12.33
CA HIS A 170 4.82 -27.99 -12.46
C HIS A 170 4.32 -27.35 -11.17
N LEU A 171 4.76 -27.85 -10.01
CA LEU A 171 4.48 -27.23 -8.72
C LEU A 171 5.11 -25.84 -8.61
N GLN A 172 6.36 -25.67 -9.04
CA GLN A 172 7.01 -24.35 -9.08
C GLN A 172 6.28 -23.37 -10.02
N THR A 173 5.85 -23.81 -11.20
CA THR A 173 5.03 -22.98 -12.11
C THR A 173 3.71 -22.59 -11.48
N MET A 174 3.04 -23.53 -10.81
CA MET A 174 1.77 -23.28 -10.12
C MET A 174 1.89 -22.24 -9.01
N LEU A 175 2.98 -22.31 -8.23
CA LEU A 175 3.27 -21.35 -7.16
C LEU A 175 3.69 -19.99 -7.71
N PHE A 176 4.49 -19.96 -8.78
CA PHE A 176 4.82 -18.73 -9.49
C PHE A 176 3.57 -17.99 -9.97
N LEU A 177 2.66 -18.72 -10.64
CA LEU A 177 1.40 -18.16 -11.10
C LEU A 177 0.54 -17.67 -9.93
N GLN A 178 0.49 -18.41 -8.82
CA GLN A 178 -0.27 -17.99 -7.66
C GLN A 178 0.28 -16.73 -7.01
N LEU A 179 1.59 -16.60 -6.85
CA LEU A 179 2.18 -15.40 -6.27
C LEU A 179 1.96 -14.18 -7.16
N LEU A 180 2.03 -14.36 -8.48
CA LEU A 180 1.72 -13.30 -9.44
C LEU A 180 0.24 -12.89 -9.39
N VAL A 181 -0.69 -13.84 -9.50
CA VAL A 181 -2.14 -13.58 -9.44
C VAL A 181 -2.52 -13.00 -8.08
N GLY A 182 -2.11 -13.67 -7.00
CA GLY A 182 -2.36 -13.28 -5.63
C GLY A 182 -1.81 -11.89 -5.31
N GLY A 183 -0.60 -11.58 -5.77
CA GLY A 183 0.01 -10.25 -5.61
C GLY A 183 -0.80 -9.15 -6.28
N HIS A 184 -1.19 -9.30 -7.55
CA HIS A 184 -2.00 -8.27 -8.21
C HIS A 184 -3.40 -8.13 -7.60
N LEU A 185 -4.02 -9.23 -7.14
CA LEU A 185 -5.31 -9.14 -6.43
C LEU A 185 -5.16 -8.46 -5.07
N LEU A 186 -4.08 -8.75 -4.34
CA LEU A 186 -3.75 -8.07 -3.09
C LEU A 186 -3.51 -6.57 -3.32
N LEU A 187 -2.84 -6.20 -4.40
CA LEU A 187 -2.67 -4.79 -4.80
C LEU A 187 -4.03 -4.10 -4.96
N LEU A 188 -4.99 -4.72 -5.67
CA LEU A 188 -6.33 -4.17 -5.84
C LEU A 188 -7.08 -4.07 -4.49
N LEU A 189 -6.84 -5.02 -3.59
CA LEU A 189 -7.41 -5.07 -2.24
C LEU A 189 -6.92 -3.92 -1.36
N THR A 190 -5.63 -3.59 -1.43
CA THR A 190 -4.97 -2.63 -0.54
C THR A 190 -5.13 -1.18 -0.98
N ARG A 191 -5.65 -0.92 -2.20
CA ARG A 191 -5.97 0.43 -2.70
C ARG A 191 -6.92 1.23 -1.81
N THR A 192 -7.78 0.54 -1.07
CA THR A 192 -8.83 1.18 -0.28
C THR A 192 -9.07 0.43 1.04
N PRO A 193 -9.31 1.15 2.15
CA PRO A 193 -9.70 0.53 3.41
C PRO A 193 -11.13 -0.04 3.36
N LYS A 194 -11.94 0.35 2.36
CA LYS A 194 -13.27 -0.20 2.12
C LYS A 194 -13.17 -1.56 1.41
N ALA A 195 -14.31 -2.22 1.19
CA ALA A 195 -14.38 -3.39 0.34
C ALA A 195 -13.79 -3.11 -1.05
N PHE A 196 -13.17 -4.11 -1.67
CA PHE A 196 -12.46 -3.92 -2.96
C PHE A 196 -13.38 -3.41 -4.09
N TRP A 197 -14.68 -3.74 -4.06
CA TRP A 197 -15.66 -3.28 -5.06
C TRP A 197 -16.17 -1.86 -4.80
N ALA A 198 -15.86 -1.28 -3.64
CA ALA A 198 -16.43 -0.01 -3.24
C ALA A 198 -15.73 1.12 -4.01
N ARG A 199 -16.48 2.20 -4.29
CA ARG A 199 -15.87 3.40 -4.85
C ARG A 199 -14.77 3.93 -3.90
N PRO A 200 -13.60 4.33 -4.42
CA PRO A 200 -13.32 4.62 -5.83
C PRO A 200 -12.82 3.42 -6.65
N TYR A 201 -13.34 3.29 -7.89
CA TYR A 201 -12.89 2.27 -8.83
C TYR A 201 -11.44 2.51 -9.29
N PRO A 202 -10.67 1.45 -9.58
CA PRO A 202 -9.29 1.59 -10.03
C PRO A 202 -9.18 2.43 -11.30
N SER A 203 -8.08 3.16 -11.41
CA SER A 203 -7.79 3.89 -12.64
C SER A 203 -7.63 2.92 -13.81
N TRP A 204 -7.94 3.38 -15.02
CA TRP A 204 -7.85 2.52 -16.19
C TRP A 204 -6.38 2.10 -16.44
N GLN A 205 -5.42 2.96 -16.12
CA GLN A 205 -3.99 2.66 -16.21
C GLN A 205 -3.60 1.51 -15.29
N LEU A 206 -4.10 1.52 -14.05
CA LEU A 206 -3.83 0.45 -13.10
C LEU A 206 -4.47 -0.87 -13.54
N LEU A 207 -5.73 -0.82 -14.00
CA LEU A 207 -6.39 -2.01 -14.53
C LEU A 207 -5.68 -2.56 -15.77
N ALA A 208 -5.29 -1.71 -16.71
CA ALA A 208 -4.60 -2.12 -17.92
C ALA A 208 -3.24 -2.75 -17.60
N ALA A 209 -2.49 -2.18 -16.64
CA ALA A 209 -1.22 -2.75 -16.18
C ALA A 209 -1.43 -4.12 -15.54
N VAL A 210 -2.35 -4.24 -14.57
CA VAL A 210 -2.65 -5.51 -13.89
C VAL A 210 -3.10 -6.57 -14.89
N VAL A 211 -4.07 -6.26 -15.76
CA VAL A 211 -4.58 -7.22 -16.75
C VAL A 211 -3.49 -7.58 -17.75
N GLY A 212 -2.72 -6.62 -18.23
CA GLY A 212 -1.64 -6.85 -19.21
C GLY A 212 -0.56 -7.79 -18.67
N THR A 213 -0.07 -7.55 -17.46
CA THR A 213 0.95 -8.41 -16.85
C THR A 213 0.39 -9.77 -16.39
N GLN A 214 -0.89 -9.84 -16.02
CA GLN A 214 -1.58 -11.11 -15.75
C GLN A 214 -1.71 -11.96 -17.01
N LEU A 215 -2.14 -11.37 -18.13
CA LEU A 215 -2.21 -12.07 -19.41
C LEU A 215 -0.82 -12.58 -19.80
N LEU A 216 0.21 -11.75 -19.66
CA LEU A 216 1.59 -12.16 -19.93
C LEU A 216 2.03 -13.35 -19.05
N GLY A 217 1.78 -13.29 -17.74
CA GLY A 217 2.12 -14.38 -16.82
C GLY A 217 1.34 -15.68 -17.10
N VAL A 218 0.07 -15.58 -17.47
CA VAL A 218 -0.75 -16.73 -17.89
C VAL A 218 -0.21 -17.35 -19.17
N LEU A 219 0.17 -16.54 -20.16
CA LEU A 219 0.77 -17.04 -21.41
C LEU A 219 2.14 -17.68 -21.14
N MET A 220 2.96 -17.10 -20.26
CA MET A 220 4.23 -17.68 -19.81
C MET A 220 4.03 -19.07 -19.22
N CYS A 221 3.05 -19.23 -18.32
CA CYS A 221 2.74 -20.52 -17.71
C CYS A 221 2.09 -21.51 -18.69
N GLY A 222 1.22 -21.05 -19.58
CA GLY A 222 0.49 -21.93 -20.51
C GLY A 222 1.34 -22.45 -21.68
N PHE A 223 2.26 -21.62 -22.20
CA PHE A 223 3.15 -21.99 -23.30
C PHE A 223 4.52 -22.50 -22.85
N GLY A 224 4.84 -22.40 -21.56
CA GLY A 224 6.12 -22.84 -21.02
C GLY A 224 7.28 -21.88 -21.32
N TRP A 225 7.02 -20.57 -21.35
CA TRP A 225 8.05 -19.56 -21.57
C TRP A 225 8.64 -19.09 -20.23
N LEU A 226 9.95 -19.31 -20.03
CA LEU A 226 10.71 -19.10 -18.77
C LEU A 226 10.34 -20.04 -17.62
N VAL A 227 9.16 -20.65 -17.65
CA VAL A 227 8.67 -21.61 -16.66
C VAL A 227 8.17 -22.88 -17.37
N PRO A 228 8.20 -24.07 -16.73
CA PRO A 228 7.58 -25.28 -17.27
C PRO A 228 6.09 -25.07 -17.61
N ALA A 229 5.63 -25.61 -18.75
CA ALA A 229 4.26 -25.44 -19.20
C ALA A 229 3.26 -26.11 -18.25
N LEU A 230 2.27 -25.36 -17.78
CA LEU A 230 1.20 -25.86 -16.92
C LEU A 230 -0.08 -26.05 -17.76
N PRO A 231 -0.78 -27.20 -17.62
CA PRO A 231 -2.07 -27.40 -18.27
C PRO A 231 -3.07 -26.28 -17.98
N TRP A 232 -3.79 -25.82 -19.02
CA TRP A 232 -4.74 -24.71 -18.92
C TRP A 232 -5.83 -24.90 -17.86
N HIS A 233 -6.23 -26.14 -17.58
CA HIS A 233 -7.20 -26.43 -16.52
C HIS A 233 -6.64 -26.11 -15.12
N LEU A 234 -5.35 -26.37 -14.87
CA LEU A 234 -4.70 -26.02 -13.61
C LEU A 234 -4.52 -24.51 -13.47
N ILE A 235 -4.20 -23.82 -14.57
CA ILE A 235 -4.17 -22.34 -14.61
C ILE A 235 -5.52 -21.77 -14.17
N GLY A 236 -6.62 -22.27 -14.74
CA GLY A 236 -7.98 -21.89 -14.34
C GLY A 236 -8.26 -22.15 -12.85
N TRP A 237 -7.82 -23.30 -12.33
CA TRP A 237 -7.93 -23.63 -10.90
C TRP A 237 -7.16 -22.67 -10.00
N VAL A 238 -5.93 -22.28 -10.37
CA VAL A 238 -5.13 -21.29 -9.62
C VAL A 238 -5.85 -19.95 -9.58
N TRP A 239 -6.48 -19.53 -10.68
CA TRP A 239 -7.28 -18.30 -10.70
C TRP A 239 -8.48 -18.37 -9.76
N VAL A 240 -9.26 -19.45 -9.82
CA VAL A 240 -10.41 -19.66 -8.92
C VAL A 240 -9.96 -19.64 -7.46
N TYR A 241 -8.86 -20.33 -7.14
CA TYR A 241 -8.27 -20.35 -5.81
C TYR A 241 -7.93 -18.94 -5.31
N ASN A 242 -7.25 -18.14 -6.14
CA ASN A 242 -6.87 -16.77 -5.78
C ASN A 242 -8.09 -15.84 -5.63
N LEU A 243 -9.12 -15.99 -6.47
CA LEU A 243 -10.34 -15.20 -6.36
C LEU A 243 -11.12 -15.51 -5.08
N VAL A 244 -11.18 -16.78 -4.66
CA VAL A 244 -11.76 -17.17 -3.37
C VAL A 244 -10.98 -16.54 -2.22
N TRP A 245 -9.65 -16.62 -2.26
CA TRP A 245 -8.79 -16.00 -1.25
C TRP A 245 -8.89 -14.48 -1.21
N MET A 246 -9.09 -13.82 -2.35
CA MET A 246 -9.31 -12.38 -2.40
C MET A 246 -10.52 -11.96 -1.56
N ILE A 247 -11.63 -12.72 -1.62
CA ILE A 247 -12.83 -12.47 -0.80
C ILE A 247 -12.51 -12.65 0.69
N VAL A 248 -11.77 -13.70 1.04
CA VAL A 248 -11.35 -13.96 2.42
C VAL A 248 -10.46 -12.83 2.95
N GLN A 249 -9.45 -12.42 2.16
CA GLN A 249 -8.55 -11.33 2.51
C GLN A 249 -9.30 -9.99 2.66
N ASP A 250 -10.29 -9.69 1.79
CA ASP A 250 -11.09 -8.46 1.90
C ASP A 250 -11.90 -8.44 3.20
N GLY A 251 -12.48 -9.58 3.56
CA GLY A 251 -13.22 -9.75 4.81
C GLY A 251 -12.32 -9.51 6.04
N VAL A 252 -11.14 -10.13 6.08
CA VAL A 252 -10.21 -9.95 7.21
C VAL A 252 -9.66 -8.53 7.24
N LYS A 253 -9.32 -7.93 6.09
CA LYS A 253 -8.91 -6.54 5.97
C LYS A 253 -9.93 -5.62 6.62
N TRP A 254 -11.21 -5.78 6.25
CA TRP A 254 -12.30 -4.97 6.76
C TRP A 254 -12.46 -5.09 8.29
N VAL A 255 -12.40 -6.31 8.83
CA VAL A 255 -12.41 -6.55 10.29
C VAL A 255 -11.22 -5.88 10.95
N THR A 256 -10.02 -6.00 10.38
CA THR A 256 -8.79 -5.42 10.90
C THR A 256 -8.88 -3.90 11.01
N TYR A 257 -9.33 -3.22 9.96
CA TYR A 257 -9.58 -1.78 10.00
C TYR A 257 -10.61 -1.39 11.05
N ARG A 258 -11.70 -2.16 11.18
CA ARG A 258 -12.75 -1.89 12.18
C ARG A 258 -12.22 -1.99 13.61
N VAL A 259 -11.44 -3.02 13.92
CA VAL A 259 -10.86 -3.25 15.26
C VAL A 259 -9.86 -2.13 15.60
N ILE A 260 -8.98 -1.76 14.66
CA ILE A 260 -7.98 -0.71 14.90
C ILE A 260 -8.66 0.66 15.11
N ASN A 261 -9.64 1.00 14.27
CA ASN A 261 -10.36 2.27 14.39
C ASN A 261 -11.18 2.35 15.69
N GLN A 262 -11.75 1.23 16.16
CA GLN A 262 -12.45 1.20 17.46
C GLN A 262 -11.49 1.44 18.64
N ARG A 263 -10.28 0.89 18.60
CA ARG A 263 -9.26 1.14 19.64
C ARG A 263 -8.83 2.61 19.67
N ALA A 264 -8.57 3.20 18.50
CA ALA A 264 -8.21 4.62 18.39
C ALA A 264 -9.30 5.56 18.92
N ASN A 265 -10.58 5.23 18.68
CA ASN A 265 -11.71 5.97 19.22
C ASN A 265 -11.92 5.76 20.73
N GLY A 266 -11.55 4.59 21.27
CA GLY A 266 -11.60 4.30 22.70
C GLY A 266 -10.49 4.99 23.51
N GLU A 267 -9.33 5.22 22.91
CA GLU A 267 -8.22 5.96 23.52
C GLU A 267 -8.48 7.47 23.58
N THR A 268 -9.18 8.03 22.59
CA THR A 268 -9.59 9.45 22.60
C THR A 268 -10.65 9.77 23.68
N THR A 269 -11.36 8.76 24.19
CA THR A 269 -12.28 8.92 25.35
C THR A 269 -11.60 8.79 26.72
N ARG A 270 -10.32 8.44 26.80
CA ARG A 270 -9.60 8.46 28.09
C ARG A 270 -9.11 9.89 28.34
N PRO A 271 -9.47 10.54 29.48
CA PRO A 271 -8.93 11.85 29.79
C PRO A 271 -7.40 11.75 29.82
N SER A 272 -6.73 12.68 29.14
CA SER A 272 -5.27 12.76 29.17
C SER A 272 -4.80 12.86 30.63
N PHE A 273 -3.62 12.33 30.94
CA PHE A 273 -3.04 12.45 32.29
C PHE A 273 -3.04 13.92 32.78
N ARG A 274 -2.86 14.87 31.87
CA ARG A 274 -3.00 16.31 32.14
C ARG A 274 -4.41 16.71 32.59
N GLN A 275 -5.46 16.23 31.90
CA GLN A 275 -6.85 16.47 32.29
C GLN A 275 -7.21 15.82 33.63
N LEU A 276 -6.64 14.65 33.93
CA LEU A 276 -6.79 13.99 35.24
C LEU A 276 -6.11 14.80 36.36
N VAL A 277 -4.90 15.31 36.13
CA VAL A 277 -4.19 16.16 37.10
C VAL A 277 -4.93 17.48 37.32
N THR A 278 -5.40 18.14 36.26
CA THR A 278 -6.18 19.38 36.38
C THR A 278 -7.55 19.15 37.03
N ALA A 279 -8.15 17.97 36.88
CA ALA A 279 -9.38 17.61 37.60
C ALA A 279 -9.14 17.34 39.09
N LEU A 280 -7.96 16.84 39.47
CA LEU A 280 -7.55 16.63 40.86
C LEU A 280 -7.08 17.91 41.57
N GLU A 281 -6.59 18.90 40.83
CA GLU A 281 -6.19 20.20 41.37
C GLU A 281 -7.38 21.17 41.58
N ASN A 282 -8.53 20.91 40.94
CA ASN A 282 -9.72 21.77 40.97
C ASN A 282 -10.92 21.17 41.73
N GLY A 283 -10.75 20.03 42.41
CA GLY A 283 -11.78 19.37 43.23
C GLY A 283 -11.30 19.18 44.66
#